data_AF-A0A699XI98-F1
#
_entry.id   AF-A0A699XI98-F1
#
_cell.length_a   1.000
_cell.length_b   1.000
_cell.length_c   1.000
_cell.angle_alpha   90.00
_cell.angle_beta   90.00
_cell.angle_gamma   90.00
#
_symmetry.space_group_name_H-M   'P 1'
#
loop_
_entity.id
_entity.type
_entity.pdbx_description
1 polymer ?
#
loop_
_entity_poly.entity_id
_entity_poly.type
_entity_poly.pdbx_seq_one_letter_code
_entity_poly.pdbx_strand_id
1 'polypeptide(L)'
;PGCDHAGIATQSVVEKMLWRREKKTRYDLGRQKFLERTHEWKEEYHTHLVHSLKRMGGSFDWTREAFTMDNNLSAAVTDSFV
;
A
#
# COMPACT_ATOMS: atom_id res chain seq x y z
N PRO A 1 11.83 -1.36 9.97
CA PRO A 1 11.37 -0.44 8.91
C PRO A 1 9.87 -0.68 8.69
N GLY A 2 9.17 0.21 7.99
CA GLY A 2 7.76 -0.04 7.72
C GLY A 2 7.18 0.85 6.63
N CYS A 3 5.99 0.48 6.17
CA CYS A 3 5.26 1.16 5.11
C CYS A 3 3.84 1.51 5.56
N ASP A 4 3.39 2.70 5.21
CA ASP A 4 2.01 3.14 5.44
C ASP A 4 1.14 2.83 4.22
N HIS A 5 -0.07 2.32 4.46
CA HIS A 5 -1.09 2.12 3.44
C HIS A 5 -1.61 3.44 2.88
N ALA A 6 -1.48 4.53 3.64
CA ALA A 6 -1.72 5.91 3.22
C ALA A 6 -3.10 6.15 2.59
N GLY A 7 -4.13 5.43 3.04
CA GLY A 7 -5.54 5.48 2.61
C GLY A 7 -5.84 6.30 1.34
N ILE A 8 -6.21 7.58 1.54
CA ILE A 8 -6.62 8.51 0.46
C ILE A 8 -5.50 8.78 -0.55
N ALA A 9 -4.25 8.88 -0.10
CA ALA A 9 -3.12 9.14 -0.98
C ALA A 9 -2.90 7.98 -1.96
N THR A 10 -2.88 6.74 -1.45
CA THR A 10 -2.79 5.53 -2.26
C THR A 10 -3.97 5.43 -3.23
N GLN A 11 -5.19 5.65 -2.75
CA GLN A 11 -6.38 5.65 -3.60
C GLN A 11 -6.25 6.66 -4.76
N SER A 12 -5.81 7.89 -4.50
CA SER A 12 -5.63 8.93 -5.52
C SER A 12 -4.63 8.52 -6.60
N VAL A 13 -3.53 7.86 -6.21
CA VAL A 13 -2.51 7.38 -7.15
C VAL A 13 -3.06 6.25 -8.01
N VAL A 14 -3.73 5.27 -7.41
CA VAL A 14 -4.33 4.12 -8.14
C VAL A 14 -5.42 4.60 -9.10
N GLU A 15 -6.28 5.54 -8.71
CA GLU A 15 -7.29 6.14 -9.59
C GLU A 15 -6.65 6.87 -10.79
N LYS A 16 -5.60 7.68 -10.53
CA LYS A 16 -4.85 8.35 -11.60
C LYS A 16 -4.17 7.34 -12.54
N MET A 17 -3.63 6.25 -12.00
CA MET A 17 -3.02 5.17 -12.77
C MET A 17 -4.05 4.47 -13.66
N LEU A 18 -5.22 4.11 -13.11
CA LEU A 18 -6.32 3.49 -13.83
C LEU A 18 -6.81 4.36 -14.99
N TRP A 19 -7.02 5.65 -14.73
CA TRP A 19 -7.42 6.57 -15.78
C TRP A 19 -6.36 6.70 -16.89
N ARG A 20 -5.09 6.79 -16.52
CA ARG A 20 -3.99 6.92 -17.48
C ARG A 20 -3.81 5.67 -18.35
N ARG A 21 -3.89 4.47 -17.76
CA ARG A 21 -3.62 3.20 -18.45
C ARG A 21 -4.83 2.64 -19.18
N GLU A 22 -6.01 2.72 -18.58
CA GLU A 22 -7.20 1.97 -19.00
C GLU A 22 -8.40 2.86 -19.33
N LYS A 23 -8.32 4.18 -19.08
CA LYS A 23 -9.45 5.13 -19.20
C LYS A 23 -10.68 4.69 -18.40
N LYS A 24 -10.45 4.00 -17.28
CA LYS A 24 -11.47 3.56 -16.32
C LYS A 24 -11.34 4.31 -15.01
N THR A 25 -12.43 4.39 -14.28
CA THR A 25 -12.54 4.92 -12.93
C THR A 25 -12.75 3.80 -11.92
N ARG A 26 -12.62 4.10 -10.62
CA ARG A 26 -12.94 3.13 -9.56
C ARG A 26 -14.39 2.62 -9.60
N TYR A 27 -15.30 3.43 -10.14
CA TYR A 27 -16.72 3.09 -10.24
C TYR A 27 -16.96 2.03 -11.32
N ASP A 28 -16.18 2.07 -12.40
CA ASP A 28 -16.26 1.09 -13.49
C ASP A 28 -15.76 -0.30 -13.05
N LEU A 29 -14.85 -0.35 -12.07
CA LEU A 29 -14.31 -1.59 -11.52
C LEU A 29 -15.16 -2.19 -10.39
N GLY A 30 -15.80 -1.32 -9.61
CA GLY A 30 -16.42 -1.71 -8.35
C GLY A 30 -15.40 -1.94 -7.23
N ARG A 31 -15.89 -2.04 -5.98
CA ARG A 31 -15.05 -2.04 -4.76
C ARG A 31 -14.03 -3.17 -4.74
N GLN A 32 -14.45 -4.41 -4.99
CA GLN A 32 -13.59 -5.57 -4.84
C GLN A 32 -12.38 -5.53 -5.79
N LYS A 33 -12.63 -5.32 -7.09
CA LYS A 33 -11.57 -5.21 -8.09
C LYS A 33 -10.67 -4.00 -7.85
N PHE A 34 -11.23 -2.89 -7.36
CA PHE A 34 -10.44 -1.73 -7.01
C PHE A 34 -9.50 -2.00 -5.81
N LEU A 35 -9.96 -2.75 -4.80
CA LEU A 35 -9.12 -3.16 -3.66
C LEU A 35 -8.01 -4.11 -4.10
N GLU A 36 -8.31 -5.09 -4.95
CA GLU A 36 -7.30 -5.98 -5.55
C GLU A 36 -6.23 -5.16 -6.29
N ARG A 37 -6.65 -4.22 -7.13
CA ARG A 37 -5.76 -3.33 -7.87
C ARG A 37 -4.89 -2.45 -6.96
N THR A 38 -5.46 -2.00 -5.86
CA THR A 38 -4.75 -1.19 -4.86
C THR A 38 -3.69 -2.03 -4.14
N HIS A 39 -4.01 -3.29 -3.84
CA HIS A 39 -3.07 -4.22 -3.23
C HIS A 39 -1.91 -4.55 -4.18
N GLU A 40 -2.19 -4.82 -5.46
CA GLU A 40 -1.15 -5.02 -6.49
C GLU A 40 -0.19 -3.82 -6.57
N TRP A 41 -0.75 -2.61 -6.61
CA TRP A 41 0.05 -1.38 -6.66
C TRP A 41 0.92 -1.20 -5.42
N LYS A 42 0.40 -1.55 -4.23
CA LYS A 42 1.17 -1.52 -2.98
C LYS A 42 2.36 -2.46 -3.05
N GLU A 43 2.21 -3.69 -3.54
CA GLU A 43 3.32 -4.66 -3.61
C GLU A 43 4.41 -4.21 -4.59
N GLU A 44 4.02 -3.67 -5.75
CA GLU A 44 4.94 -3.10 -6.72
C GLU A 44 5.73 -1.93 -6.10
N TYR A 45 5.01 -0.96 -5.50
CA TYR A 45 5.63 0.21 -4.89
C TYR A 45 6.52 -0.13 -3.71
N HIS A 46 6.07 -1.03 -2.83
CA HIS A 46 6.84 -1.51 -1.68
C HIS A 46 8.15 -2.15 -2.12
N THR A 47 8.12 -3.01 -3.14
CA THR A 47 9.33 -3.63 -3.71
C THR A 47 10.32 -2.56 -4.20
N HIS A 48 9.84 -1.54 -4.93
CA HIS A 48 10.68 -0.45 -5.41
C HIS A 48 11.27 0.41 -4.28
N LEU A 49 10.47 0.71 -3.25
CA LEU A 49 10.89 1.46 -2.07
C LEU A 49 11.98 0.71 -1.31
N VAL A 50 11.75 -0.56 -0.99
CA VAL A 50 12.71 -1.42 -0.27
C VAL A 50 14.02 -1.54 -1.04
N HIS A 51 13.95 -1.77 -2.36
CA HIS A 51 15.15 -1.81 -3.20
C HIS A 51 15.93 -0.49 -3.13
N SER A 52 15.24 0.65 -3.20
CA SER A 52 15.87 1.97 -3.11
C SER A 52 16.53 2.19 -1.75
N LEU A 53 15.85 1.86 -0.65
CA LEU A 53 16.37 1.97 0.71
C LEU A 53 17.61 1.09 0.91
N LYS A 54 17.61 -0.14 0.40
CA LYS A 54 18.78 -1.05 0.45
C LYS A 54 19.95 -0.49 -0.35
N ARG A 55 19.70 0.05 -1.56
CA ARG A 55 20.75 0.65 -2.39
C ARG A 55 21.38 1.90 -1.78
N MET A 56 20.61 2.67 -1.00
CA MET A 56 21.12 3.83 -0.26
C MET A 56 21.90 3.44 1.02
N GLY A 57 22.06 2.15 1.32
CA GLY A 57 22.78 1.68 2.50
C GLY A 57 21.96 1.76 3.79
N GLY A 58 20.63 1.74 3.71
CA GLY A 58 19.76 1.73 4.88
C GLY A 58 19.95 0.47 5.74
N SER A 59 20.55 0.63 6.92
CA SER A 59 20.84 -0.43 7.90
C SER A 59 19.64 -0.80 8.78
N PHE A 60 18.46 -0.97 8.17
CA PHE A 60 17.23 -1.31 8.89
C PHE A 60 17.15 -2.81 9.20
N ASP A 61 16.48 -3.16 10.31
CA ASP A 61 16.13 -4.55 10.62
C ASP A 61 14.97 -5.03 9.74
N TRP A 62 15.29 -5.58 8.57
CA TRP A 62 14.31 -6.10 7.61
C TRP A 62 13.55 -7.33 8.11
N THR A 63 13.99 -7.99 9.20
CA THR A 63 13.25 -9.12 9.78
C THR A 63 11.99 -8.68 10.52
N ARG A 64 11.90 -7.38 10.86
CA ARG A 64 10.77 -6.73 11.54
C ARG A 64 10.10 -5.69 10.66
N GLU A 65 10.07 -5.92 9.35
CA GLU A 65 9.30 -5.07 8.45
C GLU A 65 7.81 -5.14 8.80
N ALA A 66 7.15 -3.99 8.81
CA ALA A 66 5.74 -3.87 9.19
C ALA A 66 4.96 -2.99 8.20
N PHE A 67 3.71 -3.34 7.96
CA PHE A 67 2.79 -2.57 7.14
C PHE A 67 1.53 -2.23 7.95
N THR A 68 1.07 -0.98 7.88
CA THR A 68 -0.04 -0.48 8.74
C THR A 68 -1.35 -1.28 8.69
N MET A 69 -1.60 -2.04 7.62
CA MET A 69 -2.79 -2.91 7.49
C MET A 69 -2.49 -4.39 7.78
N ASP A 70 -1.30 -4.73 8.29
CA ASP A 70 -1.00 -6.08 8.76
C ASP A 70 -1.90 -6.44 9.94
N ASN A 71 -2.17 -7.74 10.12
CA ASN A 71 -3.10 -8.23 11.13
C ASN A 71 -2.77 -7.75 12.55
N ASN A 72 -1.49 -7.74 12.92
CA ASN A 72 -1.04 -7.30 14.24
C ASN A 72 -1.26 -5.80 14.47
N LEU A 73 -0.96 -4.96 13.46
CA LEU A 73 -1.14 -3.52 13.56
C LEU A 73 -2.62 -3.12 13.46
N SER A 74 -3.40 -3.82 12.64
CA SER A 74 -4.86 -3.63 12.55
C SER A 74 -5.55 -4.02 13.86
N ALA A 75 -5.09 -5.08 14.52
CA ALA A 75 -5.57 -5.47 15.85
C ALA A 75 -5.26 -4.39 16.90
N ALA A 76 -4.06 -3.81 16.87
CA ALA A 76 -3.69 -2.73 17.78
C ALA A 76 -4.57 -1.48 17.60
N VAL A 77 -4.91 -1.12 16.36
CA VAL A 77 -5.89 -0.05 16.09
C VAL A 77 -7.26 -0.43 16.65
N THR A 78 -7.74 -1.65 16.39
CA THR A 78 -9.05 -2.10 16.88
C THR A 78 -9.16 -2.03 18.40
N ASP A 79 -8.16 -2.54 19.12
CA ASP A 79 -8.06 -2.48 20.60
C ASP A 79 -8.01 -1.04 21.14
N SER A 80 -7.42 -0.12 20.38
CA SER A 80 -7.32 1.28 20.81
C SER A 80 -8.64 2.06 20.69
N PHE A 81 -9.57 1.60 19.85
CA PHE A 81 -10.79 2.35 19.49
C PHE A 81 -12.10 1.65 19.86
N VAL A 82 -12.07 0.35 20.19
CA VAL A 82 -13.24 -0.47 20.55
C VAL A 82 -13.10 -0.94 21.99
#